data_AF-A0A357C6B5-F1
#
_entry.id   AF-A0A357C6B5-F1
#
_cell.length_a   1.000
_cell.length_b   1.000
_cell.length_c   1.000
_cell.angle_alpha   90.00
_cell.angle_beta   90.00
_cell.angle_gamma   90.00
#
_symmetry.space_group_name_H-M   'P 1'
#
loop_
_entity.id
_entity.type
_entity.pdbx_description
1 polymer ?
#
loop_
_entity_poly.entity_id
_entity_poly.type
_entity_poly.pdbx_seq_one_letter_code
_entity_poly.pdbx_strand_id
1 'polypeptide(L)'
;MKYIVIIGDGMADRPLNELGGKTPLQEAFTPNMDKLACEGIIGRVRTIPEGFHPGSDVANLSVLGYDPRKFYTGRASLEAASIGVDLKDTDVAYRCNLVTLKFNKNKTQAIMEDYSGGHISTEDAGLLINDR
;
A
#
# COMPACT_ATOMS: atom_id res chain seq x y z
N MET A 1 9.54 29.46 0.90
CA MET A 1 9.29 28.53 2.02
C MET A 1 9.49 27.10 1.52
N LYS A 2 10.03 26.19 2.33
CA LYS A 2 10.09 24.74 2.01
C LYS A 2 9.17 24.00 2.99
N TYR A 3 8.56 22.90 2.54
CA TYR A 3 7.65 22.08 3.35
C TYR A 3 8.15 20.64 3.38
N ILE A 4 7.94 19.95 4.50
CA ILE A 4 8.21 18.53 4.68
C ILE A 4 6.94 17.90 5.21
N VAL A 5 6.49 16.81 4.57
CA VAL A 5 5.37 15.98 5.03
C VAL A 5 5.95 14.64 5.44
N ILE A 6 5.73 14.23 6.70
CA ILE A 6 6.20 12.96 7.26
C ILE A 6 4.97 12.11 7.57
N ILE A 7 4.91 10.91 6.99
CA ILE A 7 3.79 9.98 7.17
C ILE A 7 4.31 8.74 7.88
N GLY A 8 3.84 8.50 9.11
CA GLY A 8 4.05 7.23 9.80
C GLY A 8 3.06 6.19 9.29
N ASP A 9 3.49 5.33 8.36
CA ASP A 9 2.63 4.28 7.81
C ASP A 9 2.22 3.29 8.92
N GLY A 10 0.91 3.01 9.01
CA GLY A 10 0.35 2.17 10.07
C GLY A 10 0.55 2.68 11.50
N MET A 11 0.94 3.95 11.71
CA MET A 11 1.32 4.45 13.05
C MET A 11 0.13 4.56 14.02
N ALA A 12 -1.10 4.71 13.50
CA ALA A 12 -2.29 4.74 14.32
C ALA A 12 -2.68 3.33 14.78
N ASP A 13 -2.92 3.17 16.08
CA ASP A 13 -3.28 1.89 16.66
C ASP A 13 -4.35 2.05 17.75
N ARG A 14 -4.78 0.92 18.32
CA ARG A 14 -5.69 0.82 19.45
C ARG A 14 -4.90 0.61 20.75
N PRO A 15 -5.49 1.01 21.89
CA PRO A 15 -5.01 0.60 23.21
C PRO A 15 -4.79 -0.90 23.32
N LEU A 16 -3.63 -1.32 23.85
CA LEU A 16 -3.27 -2.71 24.06
C LEU A 16 -3.17 -3.03 25.56
N ASN A 17 -3.72 -4.17 25.99
CA ASN A 17 -3.72 -4.58 27.40
C ASN A 17 -2.29 -4.81 27.94
N GLU A 18 -1.41 -5.40 27.12
CA GLU A 18 -0.01 -5.64 27.47
C GLU A 18 0.81 -4.34 27.64
N LEU A 19 0.33 -3.22 27.10
CA LEU A 19 0.91 -1.89 27.26
C LEU A 19 0.17 -1.07 28.34
N GLY A 20 -0.59 -1.72 29.22
CA GLY A 20 -1.36 -1.05 30.27
C GLY A 20 -2.47 -0.14 29.73
N GLY A 21 -3.03 -0.45 28.55
CA GLY A 21 -4.08 0.35 27.92
C GLY A 21 -3.58 1.52 27.08
N LYS A 22 -2.29 1.54 26.74
CA LYS A 22 -1.71 2.52 25.80
C LYS A 22 -1.65 1.95 24.38
N THR A 23 -1.58 2.84 23.39
CA THR A 23 -1.16 2.50 22.02
C THR A 23 0.36 2.33 21.96
N PRO A 24 0.91 1.63 20.95
CA PRO A 24 2.36 1.56 20.74
C PRO A 24 3.03 2.93 20.63
N LEU A 25 2.39 3.90 19.97
CA LEU A 25 2.90 5.26 19.85
C LEU A 25 2.98 5.99 21.21
N GLN A 26 2.04 5.74 22.12
CA GLN A 26 2.05 6.30 23.47
C GLN A 26 3.06 5.63 24.40
N GLU A 27 3.37 4.35 24.18
CA GLU A 27 4.38 3.64 24.97
C GLU A 27 5.81 3.92 24.48
N ALA A 28 5.98 4.18 23.18
CA ALA A 28 7.28 4.45 22.60
C ALA A 28 7.92 5.74 23.14
N PHE A 29 9.23 5.69 23.39
CA PHE A 29 10.01 6.89 23.72
C PHE A 29 10.24 7.74 22.47
N THR A 30 9.51 8.84 22.33
CA THR A 30 9.48 9.66 21.10
C THR A 30 9.76 11.15 21.33
N PRO A 31 10.89 11.52 21.99
CA PRO A 31 11.14 12.88 22.47
C PRO A 31 11.12 13.96 21.38
N ASN A 32 11.48 13.60 20.14
CA ASN A 32 11.44 14.54 19.02
C ASN A 32 10.01 14.81 18.52
N MET A 33 9.15 13.79 18.48
CA MET A 33 7.75 13.98 18.12
C MET A 33 6.99 14.69 19.24
N ASP A 34 7.29 14.37 20.50
CA ASP A 34 6.74 15.06 21.67
C ASP A 34 7.09 16.56 21.63
N LYS A 35 8.35 16.90 21.31
CA LYS A 35 8.77 18.29 21.14
C LYS A 35 8.00 18.99 20.01
N LEU A 36 7.87 18.35 18.84
CA LEU A 36 7.10 18.91 17.71
C LEU A 36 5.62 19.10 18.06
N ALA A 37 5.04 18.20 18.84
CA ALA A 37 3.66 18.31 19.30
C ALA A 37 3.47 19.47 20.28
N CYS A 38 4.43 19.71 21.19
CA CYS A 38 4.42 20.82 22.14
C CYS A 38 4.63 22.20 21.48
N GLU A 39 5.47 22.27 20.45
CA GLU A 39 5.79 23.52 19.74
C GLU A 39 4.87 23.80 18.54
N GLY A 40 4.01 22.84 18.19
CA GLY A 40 3.16 22.86 17.01
C GLY A 40 1.66 22.90 17.30
N ILE A 41 0.88 22.56 16.27
CA ILE A 41 -0.57 22.38 16.37
C ILE A 41 -0.87 20.90 16.19
N ILE A 42 -1.57 20.32 17.16
CA ILE A 42 -2.02 18.94 17.13
C ILE A 42 -3.46 18.85 16.65
N GLY A 43 -3.79 17.73 16.00
CA GLY A 43 -5.14 17.47 15.52
C GLY A 43 -5.30 16.03 15.05
N ARG A 44 -6.53 15.69 14.68
CA ARG A 44 -6.85 14.41 14.03
C ARG A 44 -7.18 14.68 12.58
N VAL A 45 -6.67 13.83 11.69
CA VAL A 45 -6.94 13.89 10.26
C VAL A 45 -7.63 12.61 9.81
N ARG A 46 -8.61 12.74 8.92
CA ARG A 46 -9.21 11.62 8.19
C ARG A 46 -8.63 11.64 6.78
N THR A 47 -7.72 10.72 6.48
CA THR A 47 -7.06 10.60 5.18
C THR A 47 -7.81 9.71 4.19
N ILE A 48 -8.79 8.94 4.67
CA ILE A 48 -9.63 8.08 3.84
C ILE A 48 -11.04 8.68 3.78
N PRO A 49 -11.50 9.18 2.63
CA PRO A 49 -12.87 9.63 2.45
C PRO A 49 -13.87 8.49 2.64
N GLU A 50 -15.11 8.84 2.96
CA GLU A 50 -16.19 7.86 3.08
C GLU A 50 -16.42 7.14 1.75
N GLY A 51 -16.68 5.83 1.81
CA GLY A 51 -16.86 4.97 0.64
C GLY A 51 -15.57 4.43 0.02
N PHE A 52 -14.39 4.78 0.54
CA PHE A 52 -13.12 4.24 0.06
C PHE A 52 -12.55 3.18 1.00
N HIS A 53 -11.88 2.18 0.42
CA HIS A 53 -11.09 1.24 1.18
C HIS A 53 -9.87 1.95 1.81
N PRO A 54 -9.52 1.67 3.08
CA PRO A 54 -8.39 2.31 3.76
C PRO A 54 -7.04 1.76 3.27
N GLY A 55 -6.69 2.03 2.02
CA GLY A 55 -5.40 1.70 1.41
C GLY A 55 -4.43 2.87 1.39
N SER A 56 -3.13 2.57 1.35
CA SER A 56 -2.06 3.57 1.25
C SER A 56 -2.16 4.41 -0.04
N ASP A 57 -2.72 3.85 -1.11
CA ASP A 57 -3.01 4.54 -2.37
C ASP A 57 -3.95 5.74 -2.15
N VAL A 58 -5.13 5.51 -1.59
CA VAL A 58 -6.14 6.53 -1.30
C VAL A 58 -5.64 7.52 -0.24
N ALA A 59 -4.93 7.03 0.79
CA ALA A 59 -4.39 7.86 1.85
C ALA A 59 -3.37 8.88 1.30
N ASN A 60 -2.41 8.42 0.49
CA ASN A 60 -1.37 9.29 -0.06
C ASN A 60 -1.93 10.29 -1.06
N LEU A 61 -2.88 9.90 -1.92
CA LEU A 61 -3.58 10.85 -2.79
C LEU A 61 -4.23 11.99 -1.98
N SER A 62 -4.93 11.64 -0.90
CA SER A 62 -5.60 12.61 -0.04
C SER A 62 -4.61 13.53 0.69
N VAL A 63 -3.50 12.98 1.20
CA VAL A 63 -2.44 13.77 1.86
C VAL A 63 -1.77 14.75 0.90
N LEU A 64 -1.60 14.37 -0.37
CA LEU A 64 -1.07 15.23 -1.42
C LEU A 64 -2.08 16.27 -1.94
N GLY A 65 -3.33 16.24 -1.45
CA GLY A 65 -4.38 17.20 -1.79
C GLY A 65 -5.24 16.83 -2.99
N TYR A 66 -5.13 15.61 -3.51
CA TYR A 66 -6.01 15.11 -4.57
C TYR A 66 -7.32 14.60 -3.97
N ASP A 67 -8.44 14.85 -4.65
CA ASP A 67 -9.72 14.24 -4.30
C ASP A 67 -9.82 12.82 -4.88
N PRO A 68 -9.81 11.75 -4.06
CA PRO A 68 -9.87 10.38 -4.58
C PRO A 68 -11.13 10.12 -5.40
N ARG A 69 -12.24 10.83 -5.16
CA ARG A 69 -13.47 10.69 -5.96
C ARG A 69 -13.31 11.11 -7.41
N LYS A 70 -12.31 11.94 -7.72
CA LYS A 70 -12.05 12.45 -9.06
C LYS A 70 -10.86 11.77 -9.73
N PHE A 71 -9.84 11.43 -8.95
CA PHE A 71 -8.53 11.04 -9.50
C PHE A 71 -8.16 9.59 -9.22
N TYR A 72 -8.85 8.88 -8.32
CA TYR A 72 -8.51 7.50 -8.03
C TYR A 72 -9.12 6.55 -9.06
N THR A 73 -8.26 5.95 -9.87
CA THR A 73 -8.62 4.96 -10.91
C THR A 73 -8.32 3.52 -10.48
N GLY A 74 -7.89 3.31 -9.23
CA GLY A 74 -7.49 2.02 -8.70
C GLY A 74 -5.97 1.90 -8.45
N ARG A 75 -5.59 0.89 -7.66
CA ARG A 75 -4.20 0.65 -7.28
C ARG A 75 -3.29 0.28 -8.46
N ALA A 76 -3.81 -0.50 -9.40
CA ALA A 76 -3.02 -1.04 -10.51
C ALA A 76 -2.45 0.07 -11.41
N SER A 77 -3.20 1.14 -11.68
CA SER A 77 -2.71 2.27 -12.48
C SER A 77 -1.60 3.06 -11.76
N LEU A 78 -1.68 3.18 -10.44
CA LEU A 78 -0.62 3.81 -9.64
C LEU A 78 0.66 2.96 -9.62
N GLU A 79 0.53 1.65 -9.46
CA GLU A 79 1.68 0.73 -9.50
C GLU A 79 2.32 0.68 -10.90
N ALA A 80 1.51 0.66 -11.97
CA ALA A 80 2.00 0.76 -13.35
C ALA A 80 2.81 2.05 -13.58
N ALA A 81 2.29 3.20 -13.15
CA ALA A 81 3.01 4.47 -13.24
C ALA A 81 4.33 4.44 -12.44
N SER A 82 4.36 3.78 -11.28
CA SER A 82 5.57 3.68 -10.45
C SER A 82 6.73 2.92 -11.09
N ILE A 83 6.42 2.01 -12.02
CA ILE A 83 7.43 1.24 -12.79
C ILE A 83 7.65 1.83 -14.19
N GLY A 84 7.09 3.00 -14.49
CA GLY A 84 7.29 3.70 -15.77
C GLY A 84 6.47 3.16 -16.94
N VAL A 85 5.34 2.48 -16.67
CA VAL A 85 4.40 2.09 -17.73
C VAL A 85 3.51 3.29 -18.06
N ASP A 86 3.60 3.76 -19.31
CA ASP A 86 2.71 4.80 -19.84
C ASP A 86 1.31 4.23 -20.08
N LEU A 87 0.30 4.82 -19.46
CA LEU A 87 -1.11 4.46 -19.60
C LEU A 87 -1.90 5.59 -20.26
N LYS A 88 -2.78 5.25 -21.19
CA LYS A 88 -3.83 6.14 -21.70
C LYS A 88 -5.06 6.09 -20.80
N ASP A 89 -5.92 7.07 -20.92
CA ASP A 89 -7.23 7.11 -20.25
C ASP A 89 -8.17 5.96 -20.69
N THR A 90 -7.91 5.37 -21.86
CA THR A 90 -8.61 4.18 -22.37
C THR A 90 -8.06 2.85 -21.87
N ASP A 91 -6.90 2.84 -21.20
CA ASP A 91 -6.23 1.62 -20.81
C ASP A 91 -6.71 1.12 -19.44
N VAL A 92 -6.74 -0.21 -19.27
CA VAL A 92 -7.05 -0.85 -17.99
C VAL A 92 -5.81 -1.56 -17.48
N ALA A 93 -5.33 -1.16 -16.30
CA ALA A 93 -4.21 -1.79 -15.64
C ALA A 93 -4.67 -2.94 -14.73
N TYR A 94 -3.96 -4.06 -14.79
CA TYR A 94 -4.15 -5.20 -13.89
C TYR A 94 -2.88 -5.42 -13.06
N ARG A 95 -3.06 -5.61 -11.76
CA ARG A 95 -1.99 -6.06 -10.88
C ARG A 95 -1.99 -7.59 -10.87
N CYS A 96 -0.93 -8.18 -11.41
CA CYS A 96 -0.79 -9.63 -11.52
C CYS A 96 0.39 -10.13 -10.69
N ASN A 97 0.24 -11.33 -10.15
CA ASN A 97 1.32 -12.08 -9.53
C ASN A 97 1.64 -13.30 -10.40
N LEU A 98 2.92 -13.65 -10.50
CA LEU A 98 3.30 -15.01 -10.89
C LEU A 98 3.08 -15.92 -9.68
N VAL A 99 2.39 -17.05 -9.91
CA VAL A 99 1.96 -17.96 -8.85
C VAL A 99 2.39 -19.39 -9.20
N THR A 100 2.65 -20.20 -8.17
CA THR A 100 2.90 -21.64 -8.33
C THR A 100 1.59 -22.39 -8.20
N LEU A 101 1.28 -23.21 -9.20
CA LEU A 101 0.10 -24.08 -9.20
C LEU A 101 0.50 -25.53 -9.01
N LYS A 102 -0.17 -26.21 -8.07
CA LYS A 102 -0.06 -27.66 -7.89
C LYS A 102 -1.22 -28.36 -8.58
N PHE A 103 -0.88 -29.20 -9.54
CA PHE A 103 -1.85 -29.98 -10.30
C PHE A 103 -2.12 -31.34 -9.68
N ASN A 104 -3.34 -31.85 -9.84
CA ASN A 104 -3.63 -33.25 -9.58
C ASN A 104 -2.91 -34.17 -10.60
N LYS A 105 -2.87 -35.49 -10.35
CA LYS A 105 -2.15 -36.46 -11.20
C LYS A 105 -2.52 -36.38 -12.69
N ASN A 106 -3.78 -36.07 -12.99
CA ASN A 106 -4.30 -36.04 -14.35
C ASN A 106 -4.25 -34.62 -14.97
N LYS A 107 -3.69 -33.63 -14.25
CA LYS A 107 -3.62 -32.20 -14.63
C LYS A 107 -4.97 -31.57 -15.01
N THR A 108 -6.06 -32.08 -14.46
CA THR A 108 -7.42 -31.55 -14.71
C THR A 108 -7.86 -30.51 -13.70
N GLN A 109 -7.20 -30.46 -12.54
CA GLN A 109 -7.45 -29.49 -11.49
C GLN A 109 -6.13 -28.97 -10.94
N ALA A 110 -6.12 -27.70 -10.57
CA ALA A 110 -5.00 -27.05 -9.92
C ALA A 110 -5.47 -26.33 -8.66
N ILE A 111 -4.60 -26.30 -7.66
CA ILE A 111 -4.72 -25.40 -6.52
C ILE A 111 -3.53 -24.44 -6.55
N MET A 112 -3.74 -23.20 -6.08
CA MET A 112 -2.63 -22.28 -5.85
C MET A 112 -1.80 -22.80 -4.67
N GLU A 113 -0.59 -23.25 -4.96
CA GLU A 113 0.35 -23.73 -3.94
C GLU A 113 1.12 -22.56 -3.33
N ASP A 114 1.48 -21.57 -4.15
CA ASP A 114 2.17 -20.36 -3.70
C ASP A 114 1.70 -19.13 -4.50
N TYR A 115 1.29 -18.08 -3.79
CA TYR A 115 0.80 -16.83 -4.37
C TYR A 115 1.92 -15.88 -4.82
N SER A 116 3.17 -16.15 -4.45
CA SER A 116 4.34 -15.35 -4.82
C SER A 116 5.25 -16.04 -5.84
N GLY A 117 4.93 -17.27 -6.23
CA GLY A 117 5.72 -18.03 -7.20
C GLY A 117 7.15 -18.30 -6.70
N GLY A 118 7.34 -18.50 -5.40
CA GLY A 118 8.65 -18.67 -4.78
C GLY A 118 9.49 -17.39 -4.69
N HIS A 119 8.87 -16.21 -4.82
CA HIS A 119 9.59 -14.93 -4.93
C HIS A 119 10.61 -14.91 -6.07
N ILE A 120 10.23 -15.45 -7.22
CA ILE A 120 11.03 -15.43 -8.45
C ILE A 120 11.56 -14.01 -8.74
N SER A 121 12.80 -13.93 -9.22
CA SER A 121 13.43 -12.65 -9.55
C SER A 121 12.71 -11.97 -10.73
N THR A 122 12.81 -10.63 -10.82
CA THR A 122 12.26 -9.88 -11.97
C THR A 122 12.88 -10.33 -13.29
N GLU A 123 14.16 -10.71 -13.28
CA GLU A 123 14.88 -11.18 -14.46
C GLU A 123 14.30 -12.51 -14.96
N ASP A 124 14.18 -13.51 -14.09
CA ASP A 124 13.65 -14.83 -14.44
C ASP A 124 12.16 -14.76 -14.79
N ALA A 125 11.37 -13.96 -14.05
CA ALA A 125 9.98 -13.69 -14.37
C ALA A 125 9.81 -13.10 -15.78
N GLY A 126 10.72 -12.21 -16.17
CA GLY A 126 10.75 -11.60 -17.49
C GLY A 126 10.95 -12.63 -18.61
N LEU A 127 11.77 -13.67 -18.37
CA LEU A 127 11.92 -14.77 -19.33
C LEU A 127 10.60 -15.52 -19.51
N LEU A 128 9.91 -15.87 -18.42
CA LEU A 128 8.64 -16.60 -18.48
C LEU A 128 7.51 -15.81 -19.16
N ILE A 129 7.42 -14.50 -18.91
CA ILE A 129 6.38 -13.65 -19.51
C ILE A 129 6.60 -13.45 -21.01
N ASN A 130 7.86 -13.40 -21.44
CA ASN A 130 8.21 -13.19 -22.85
C ASN A 130 8.44 -14.50 -23.61
N ASP A 131 8.40 -15.65 -22.94
CA ASP A 131 8.48 -16.97 -23.56
C ASP A 131 7.28 -17.14 -24.51
N ARG A 132 7.56 -17.17 -25.82
CA ARG A 132 6.57 -17.27 -26.90
C ARG A 132 6.79 -18.55 -27.68
#